data_AF-A0A9D6TVW6-F1
#
_entry.id   AF-A0A9D6TVW6-F1
#
_cell.length_a   1.000
_cell.length_b   1.000
_cell.length_c   1.000
_cell.angle_alpha   90.00
_cell.angle_beta   90.00
_cell.angle_gamma   90.00
#
_symmetry.space_group_name_H-M   'P 1'
#
loop_
_entity.id
_entity.type
_entity.pdbx_description
1 polymer ?
#
loop_
_entity_poly.entity_id
_entity_poly.type
_entity_poly.pdbx_seq_one_letter_code
_entity_poly.pdbx_strand_id
1 'polypeptide(L)'
;MSREGAPVAVLIMAKAPHPGEVKTRLCPPLSPVEAAELYRCFLLDKIEQVRTLRQARAAVAYTPAEGRGLFEELAPGFALLPQRGDDLGARLAGSFEQLLADGFAAALAIDSDTPTLPTAFLQEAVDLVASGGTDVVLGPTEDGGYYLIGLRQAHRELFEGIPWSTAEVLPETIRRARASGLTVRCLPPWFDVDTPADLERLQGSLAAADEGPAPRTRRFLLGRRTTEPAAKPWTTLSTTPVYRNKWISVREDLVELPDGRTTIYGVVTCPACVGVLPFLDRDTVLLVRQYRYVAGRRTWEMPTGGVHAGESIEAAAQRELSEEIGYRAGRLVHASTYHTSKSVMDETAHLFLGAAMTRLEAPPDDTEFIEVRPFPFEEALRMVVTGEITDSMTIIAVLHAARLRSGA
;
A
#
# COMPACT_ATOMS: atom_id res chain seq x y z
N MET A 1 -21.56 34.11 37.27
CA MET A 1 -21.20 32.87 38.01
C MET A 1 -19.90 32.36 37.42
N SER A 2 -18.82 32.28 38.20
CA SER A 2 -17.51 31.80 37.70
C SER A 2 -17.64 30.36 37.22
N ARG A 3 -17.27 30.09 35.96
CA ARG A 3 -17.23 28.74 35.35
C ARG A 3 -15.96 27.95 35.75
N GLU A 4 -15.28 28.35 36.81
CA GLU A 4 -14.06 27.68 37.29
C GLU A 4 -14.38 26.24 37.72
N GLY A 5 -13.77 25.27 37.05
CA GLY A 5 -13.94 23.83 37.32
C GLY A 5 -14.98 23.11 36.46
N ALA A 6 -15.74 23.79 35.60
CA ALA A 6 -16.59 23.10 34.63
C ALA A 6 -15.71 22.45 33.53
N PRO A 7 -16.06 21.24 33.05
CA PRO A 7 -15.25 20.54 32.06
C PRO A 7 -15.21 21.28 30.72
N VAL A 8 -14.19 21.00 29.92
CA VAL A 8 -14.06 21.47 28.55
C VAL A 8 -14.73 20.46 27.61
N ALA A 9 -15.61 20.88 26.72
CA ALA A 9 -16.15 19.97 25.70
C ALA A 9 -15.10 19.75 24.59
N VAL A 10 -14.87 18.50 24.20
CA VAL A 10 -14.01 18.16 23.05
C VAL A 10 -14.84 17.43 22.02
N LEU A 11 -15.11 18.12 20.91
CA LEU A 11 -16.06 17.74 19.86
C LEU A 11 -15.30 17.28 18.61
N ILE A 12 -15.48 16.02 18.23
CA ILE A 12 -14.99 15.50 16.95
C ILE A 12 -16.01 15.86 15.87
N MET A 13 -15.58 16.62 14.85
CA MET A 13 -16.39 16.88 13.66
C MET A 13 -16.30 15.67 12.72
N ALA A 14 -17.41 14.97 12.51
CA ALA A 14 -17.45 13.72 11.76
C ALA A 14 -18.58 13.67 10.73
N LYS A 15 -18.29 13.13 9.55
CA LYS A 15 -19.28 12.61 8.61
C LYS A 15 -19.43 11.09 8.78
N ALA A 16 -20.59 10.53 8.49
CA ALA A 16 -20.78 9.08 8.46
C ALA A 16 -19.85 8.43 7.41
N PRO A 17 -19.11 7.36 7.75
CA PRO A 17 -18.16 6.69 6.85
C PRO A 17 -18.87 5.86 5.77
N HIS A 18 -19.58 6.51 4.84
CA HIS A 18 -20.24 5.85 3.71
C HIS A 18 -19.36 5.86 2.45
N PRO A 19 -19.25 4.73 1.71
CA PRO A 19 -18.50 4.67 0.45
C PRO A 19 -18.94 5.74 -0.55
N GLY A 20 -17.98 6.47 -1.10
CA GLY A 20 -18.23 7.54 -2.08
C GLY A 20 -18.63 8.89 -1.48
N GLU A 21 -18.80 8.97 -0.16
CA GLU A 21 -19.18 10.21 0.52
C GLU A 21 -18.07 10.85 1.36
N VAL A 22 -17.05 10.07 1.73
CA VAL A 22 -15.89 10.50 2.53
C VAL A 22 -14.60 10.15 1.79
N LYS A 23 -13.54 10.94 2.01
CA LYS A 23 -12.21 10.73 1.43
C LYS A 23 -12.21 10.41 -0.08
N THR A 24 -13.10 11.08 -0.83
CA THR A 24 -13.25 10.86 -2.28
C THR A 24 -11.99 11.21 -3.07
N ARG A 25 -11.17 12.14 -2.57
CA ARG A 25 -9.87 12.51 -3.14
C ARG A 25 -8.79 11.44 -3.00
N LEU A 26 -9.00 10.44 -2.13
CA LEU A 26 -8.13 9.27 -2.00
C LEU A 26 -8.49 8.15 -3.00
N CYS A 27 -9.46 8.39 -3.88
CA CYS A 27 -9.93 7.44 -4.89
C CYS A 27 -9.64 7.97 -6.31
N PRO A 28 -8.59 7.51 -7.01
CA PRO A 28 -7.59 6.48 -6.65
C PRO A 28 -6.49 7.00 -5.68
N PRO A 29 -5.69 6.11 -5.04
CA PRO A 29 -5.54 4.67 -5.30
C PRO A 29 -6.54 3.76 -4.57
N LEU A 30 -7.29 4.28 -3.60
CA LEU A 30 -8.29 3.49 -2.88
C LEU A 30 -9.57 3.37 -3.71
N SER A 31 -10.32 2.30 -3.51
CA SER A 31 -11.72 2.25 -3.92
C SER A 31 -12.60 3.02 -2.91
N PRO A 32 -13.82 3.43 -3.29
CA PRO A 32 -14.73 4.14 -2.38
C PRO A 32 -15.01 3.40 -1.06
N VAL A 33 -15.04 2.06 -1.07
CA VAL A 33 -15.22 1.23 0.13
C VAL A 33 -14.01 1.32 1.04
N GLU A 34 -12.81 1.25 0.46
CA GLU A 34 -11.55 1.31 1.21
C GLU A 34 -11.30 2.69 1.80
N ALA A 35 -11.64 3.75 1.08
CA ALA A 35 -11.56 5.12 1.58
C ALA A 35 -12.51 5.36 2.76
N ALA A 36 -13.73 4.81 2.69
CA ALA A 36 -14.68 4.87 3.81
C ALA A 36 -14.20 4.08 5.03
N GLU A 37 -13.62 2.90 4.84
CA GLU A 37 -13.07 2.10 5.95
C GLU A 37 -11.81 2.73 6.56
N LEU A 38 -10.94 3.33 5.74
CA LEU A 38 -9.80 4.10 6.22
C LEU A 38 -10.25 5.27 7.10
N TYR A 39 -11.23 6.03 6.63
CA TYR A 39 -11.78 7.14 7.40
C TYR A 39 -12.51 6.66 8.68
N ARG A 40 -13.20 5.51 8.65
CA ARG A 40 -13.73 4.87 9.87
C ARG A 40 -12.61 4.54 10.86
N CYS A 41 -11.45 4.08 10.40
CA CYS A 41 -10.30 3.85 11.26
C CYS A 41 -9.79 5.14 11.88
N PHE A 42 -9.70 6.23 11.11
CA PHE A 42 -9.32 7.55 11.64
C PHE A 42 -10.28 8.00 12.76
N LEU A 43 -11.59 7.89 12.52
CA LEU A 43 -12.61 8.23 13.52
C LEU A 43 -12.46 7.42 14.80
N LEU A 44 -12.31 6.10 14.70
CA LEU A 44 -12.18 5.23 15.86
C LEU A 44 -10.89 5.52 16.65
N ASP A 45 -9.78 5.80 15.97
CA ASP A 45 -8.54 6.19 16.63
C ASP A 45 -8.66 7.57 17.30
N LYS A 46 -9.35 8.52 16.67
CA LYS A 46 -9.66 9.84 17.24
C LYS A 46 -10.57 9.74 18.47
N ILE A 47 -11.58 8.86 18.43
CA ILE A 47 -12.48 8.58 19.57
C ILE A 47 -11.68 8.06 20.76
N GLU A 48 -10.80 7.06 20.56
CA GLU A 48 -9.95 6.57 21.65
C GLU A 48 -8.99 7.65 22.14
N GLN A 49 -8.42 8.45 21.23
CA GLN A 49 -7.55 9.57 21.60
C GLN A 49 -8.29 10.56 22.53
N VAL A 50 -9.49 11.00 22.16
CA VAL A 50 -10.27 11.96 22.96
C VAL A 50 -10.68 11.37 24.32
N ARG A 51 -10.94 10.06 24.42
CA ARG A 51 -11.24 9.40 25.70
C ARG A 51 -10.14 9.53 26.74
N THR A 52 -8.88 9.66 26.31
CA THR A 52 -7.72 9.76 27.21
C THR A 52 -7.49 11.17 27.75
N LEU A 53 -8.21 12.18 27.24
CA LEU A 53 -8.03 13.58 27.64
C LEU A 53 -8.57 13.85 29.04
N ARG A 54 -7.77 14.55 29.84
CA ARG A 54 -8.12 14.97 31.20
C ARG A 54 -8.90 16.27 31.17
N GLN A 55 -9.84 16.43 32.10
CA GLN A 55 -10.73 17.61 32.21
C GLN A 55 -11.60 17.87 30.96
N ALA A 56 -11.75 16.86 30.10
CA ALA A 56 -12.50 16.92 28.87
C ALA A 56 -13.80 16.11 28.98
N ARG A 57 -14.87 16.61 28.38
CA ARG A 57 -16.09 15.86 28.09
C ARG A 57 -16.17 15.63 26.59
N ALA A 58 -16.15 14.36 26.21
CA ALA A 58 -16.09 13.95 24.83
C ALA A 58 -17.45 14.05 24.12
N ALA A 59 -17.44 14.57 22.89
CA ALA A 59 -18.60 14.71 22.04
C ALA A 59 -18.27 14.43 20.56
N VAL A 60 -19.27 14.05 19.78
CA VAL A 60 -19.18 13.93 18.32
C VAL A 60 -20.25 14.81 17.68
N ALA A 61 -19.82 15.72 16.82
CA ALA A 61 -20.69 16.46 15.92
C ALA A 61 -20.80 15.70 14.61
N TYR A 62 -21.96 15.14 14.30
CA TYR A 62 -22.13 14.21 13.18
C TYR A 62 -23.04 14.71 12.06
N THR A 63 -22.78 14.24 10.83
CA THR A 63 -23.64 14.40 9.66
C THR A 63 -23.71 13.10 8.85
N PRO A 64 -24.86 12.72 8.26
CA PRO A 64 -26.15 13.40 8.33
C PRO A 64 -26.89 13.16 9.65
N ALA A 65 -27.97 13.89 9.92
CA ALA A 65 -28.68 13.87 11.20
C ALA A 65 -29.33 12.50 11.51
N GLU A 66 -29.67 11.74 10.49
CA GLU A 66 -30.22 10.38 10.58
C GLU A 66 -29.16 9.36 11.02
N GLY A 67 -27.87 9.71 10.93
CA GLY A 67 -26.74 8.85 11.28
C GLY A 67 -26.54 8.62 12.77
N ARG A 68 -27.44 9.07 13.65
CA ARG A 68 -27.28 9.02 15.10
C ARG A 68 -26.92 7.63 15.62
N GLY A 69 -27.65 6.59 15.20
CA GLY A 69 -27.42 5.22 15.68
C GLY A 69 -26.02 4.70 15.37
N LEU A 70 -25.48 5.03 14.19
CA LEU A 70 -24.11 4.69 13.82
C LEU A 70 -23.08 5.32 14.77
N PHE A 71 -23.27 6.59 15.15
CA PHE A 71 -22.35 7.27 16.05
C PHE A 71 -22.52 6.85 17.52
N GLU A 72 -23.72 6.40 17.93
CA GLU A 72 -23.92 5.75 19.24
C GLU A 72 -23.10 4.46 19.34
N GLU A 73 -23.03 3.68 18.26
CA GLU A 73 -22.19 2.47 18.17
C GLU A 73 -20.69 2.77 18.10
N LEU A 74 -20.29 3.77 17.30
CA LEU A 74 -18.88 4.12 17.13
C LEU A 74 -18.26 4.76 18.38
N ALA A 75 -19.02 5.61 19.08
CA ALA A 75 -18.54 6.42 20.18
C ALA A 75 -19.39 6.24 21.46
N PRO A 76 -19.48 5.01 22.02
CA PRO A 76 -20.29 4.79 23.21
C PRO A 76 -19.77 5.66 24.36
N GLY A 77 -20.71 6.36 25.01
CA GLY A 77 -20.44 7.31 26.11
C GLY A 77 -20.15 8.76 25.69
N PHE A 78 -20.07 9.06 24.39
CA PHE A 78 -19.90 10.43 23.89
C PHE A 78 -21.24 11.14 23.82
N ALA A 79 -21.24 12.47 24.02
CA ALA A 79 -22.39 13.29 23.65
C ALA A 79 -22.48 13.38 22.12
N LEU A 80 -23.68 13.25 21.55
CA LEU A 80 -23.88 13.27 20.11
C LEU A 80 -24.68 14.49 19.69
N LEU A 81 -24.10 15.33 18.84
CA LEU A 81 -24.69 16.56 18.35
C LEU A 81 -24.84 16.46 16.82
N PRO A 82 -26.05 16.54 16.24
CA PRO A 82 -26.17 16.65 14.79
C PRO A 82 -25.61 18.00 14.34
N GLN A 83 -24.76 18.01 13.31
CA GLN A 83 -24.26 19.24 12.70
C GLN A 83 -25.42 20.02 12.07
N ARG A 84 -25.52 21.33 12.37
CA ARG A 84 -26.58 22.21 11.85
C ARG A 84 -25.98 23.39 11.11
N GLY A 85 -26.46 23.64 9.89
CA GLY A 85 -25.98 24.74 9.05
C GLY A 85 -25.61 24.29 7.65
N ASP A 86 -25.70 25.21 6.71
CA ASP A 86 -25.56 24.92 5.27
C ASP A 86 -24.09 24.72 4.85
N ASP A 87 -23.15 25.36 5.57
CA ASP A 87 -21.71 25.25 5.36
C ASP A 87 -20.95 24.85 6.63
N LEU A 88 -19.63 24.64 6.50
CA LEU A 88 -18.77 24.26 7.63
C LEU A 88 -18.74 25.32 8.74
N GLY A 89 -18.74 26.61 8.37
CA GLY A 89 -18.69 27.70 9.33
C GLY A 89 -19.94 27.76 10.21
N ALA A 90 -21.12 27.65 9.60
CA ALA A 90 -22.39 27.58 10.30
C ALA A 90 -22.47 26.36 11.24
N ARG A 91 -21.94 25.20 10.80
CA ARG A 91 -21.90 23.96 11.61
C ARG A 91 -20.96 24.06 12.81
N LEU A 92 -19.80 24.69 12.64
CA LEU A 92 -18.89 25.00 13.74
C LEU A 92 -19.54 25.98 14.72
N ALA A 93 -20.04 27.12 14.23
CA ALA A 93 -20.69 28.14 15.05
C ALA A 93 -21.84 27.56 15.87
N GLY A 94 -22.77 26.83 15.24
CA GLY A 94 -23.90 26.20 15.94
C GLY A 94 -23.47 25.16 16.98
N SER A 95 -22.36 24.45 16.73
CA SER A 95 -21.81 23.48 17.70
C SER A 95 -21.21 24.18 18.93
N PHE A 96 -20.48 25.28 18.73
CA PHE A 96 -19.95 26.09 19.83
C PHE A 96 -21.07 26.76 20.64
N GLU A 97 -22.05 27.37 19.97
CA GLU A 97 -23.21 27.99 20.61
C GLU A 97 -23.95 26.99 21.51
N GLN A 98 -24.20 25.76 21.00
CA GLN A 98 -24.87 24.70 21.76
C GLN A 98 -24.04 24.28 23.00
N LEU A 99 -22.77 23.90 22.82
CA LEU A 99 -21.94 23.41 23.92
C LEU A 99 -21.74 24.48 25.01
N LEU A 100 -21.52 25.73 24.62
CA LEU A 100 -21.32 26.80 25.60
C LEU A 100 -22.62 27.20 26.31
N ALA A 101 -23.78 27.00 25.67
CA ALA A 101 -25.09 27.13 26.31
C ALA A 101 -25.39 25.98 27.27
N ASP A 102 -24.92 24.76 26.96
CA ASP A 102 -25.03 23.57 27.82
C ASP A 102 -24.15 23.64 29.10
N GLY A 103 -23.42 24.74 29.28
CA GLY A 103 -22.72 25.07 30.52
C GLY A 103 -21.24 24.68 30.58
N PHE A 104 -20.66 24.20 29.47
CA PHE A 104 -19.22 23.93 29.39
C PHE A 104 -18.39 25.23 29.57
N ALA A 105 -17.24 25.13 30.24
CA ALA A 105 -16.35 26.28 30.46
C ALA A 105 -15.74 26.81 29.15
N ALA A 106 -15.44 25.87 28.26
CA ALA A 106 -14.93 26.08 26.92
C ALA A 106 -15.29 24.87 26.06
N ALA A 107 -15.15 25.00 24.74
CA ALA A 107 -15.29 23.90 23.81
C ALA A 107 -14.12 23.87 22.83
N LEU A 108 -13.79 22.70 22.31
CA LEU A 108 -12.87 22.45 21.21
C LEU A 108 -13.63 21.72 20.12
N ALA A 109 -13.47 22.14 18.87
CA ALA A 109 -13.85 21.38 17.69
C ALA A 109 -12.57 20.87 17.02
N ILE A 110 -12.51 19.57 16.76
CA ILE A 110 -11.35 18.90 16.15
C ILE A 110 -11.75 18.12 14.91
N ASP A 111 -10.82 17.98 13.97
CA ASP A 111 -11.00 17.13 12.80
C ASP A 111 -10.95 15.64 13.13
N SER A 112 -11.22 14.83 12.10
CA SER A 112 -10.99 13.39 12.12
C SER A 112 -9.94 12.94 11.11
N ASP A 113 -9.23 13.90 10.51
CA ASP A 113 -8.38 13.68 9.34
C ASP A 113 -6.88 13.67 9.67
N THR A 114 -6.56 13.85 10.95
CA THR A 114 -5.19 13.82 11.52
C THR A 114 -4.98 12.59 12.41
N PRO A 115 -4.90 11.36 11.86
CA PRO A 115 -4.86 10.14 12.66
C PRO A 115 -3.63 10.05 13.57
N THR A 116 -2.49 10.60 13.15
CA THR A 116 -1.22 10.56 13.89
C THR A 116 -0.97 11.78 14.79
N LEU A 117 -1.94 12.70 14.90
CA LEU A 117 -1.81 13.89 15.74
C LEU A 117 -1.42 13.51 17.18
N PRO A 118 -0.37 14.11 17.78
CA PRO A 118 0.00 13.79 19.15
C PRO A 118 -1.11 14.13 20.16
N THR A 119 -1.44 13.20 21.05
CA THR A 119 -2.43 13.43 22.12
C THR A 119 -2.04 14.60 23.03
N ALA A 120 -0.74 14.86 23.19
CA ALA A 120 -0.22 15.99 23.94
C ALA A 120 -0.71 17.35 23.40
N PHE A 121 -0.91 17.48 22.08
CA PHE A 121 -1.39 18.73 21.48
C PHE A 121 -2.85 18.98 21.83
N LEU A 122 -3.68 17.93 21.82
CA LEU A 122 -5.08 18.03 22.24
C LEU A 122 -5.19 18.33 23.74
N GLN A 123 -4.34 17.73 24.58
CA GLN A 123 -4.31 18.03 26.01
C GLN A 123 -3.86 19.48 26.26
N GLU A 124 -2.84 19.96 25.55
CA GLU A 124 -2.41 21.36 25.65
C GLU A 124 -3.53 22.33 25.27
N ALA A 125 -4.29 22.05 24.21
CA ALA A 125 -5.46 22.87 23.86
C ALA A 125 -6.50 22.92 24.98
N VAL A 126 -6.82 21.77 25.59
CA VAL A 126 -7.74 21.69 26.73
C VAL A 126 -7.23 22.54 27.89
N ASP A 127 -5.95 22.37 28.24
CA ASP A 127 -5.33 23.08 29.37
C ASP A 127 -5.30 24.60 29.13
N LEU A 128 -5.00 25.04 27.90
CA LEU A 128 -4.96 26.46 27.52
C LEU A 128 -6.34 27.12 27.67
N VAL A 129 -7.40 26.53 27.12
CA VAL A 129 -8.75 27.11 27.26
C VAL A 129 -9.29 27.01 28.69
N ALA A 130 -8.93 25.95 29.43
CA ALA A 130 -9.34 25.75 30.82
C ALA A 130 -8.69 26.78 31.77
N SER A 131 -7.44 27.18 31.50
CA SER A 131 -6.70 28.15 32.33
C SER A 131 -7.31 29.56 32.35
N GLY A 132 -8.18 29.87 31.39
CA GLY A 132 -8.85 31.17 31.28
C GLY A 132 -7.99 32.31 30.72
N GLY A 133 -6.69 32.10 30.48
CA GLY A 133 -5.77 33.09 29.91
C GLY A 133 -5.71 33.11 28.38
N THR A 134 -6.54 32.31 27.70
CA THR A 134 -6.60 32.23 26.24
C THR A 134 -8.05 32.08 25.78
N ASP A 135 -8.48 32.95 24.89
CA ASP A 135 -9.86 32.96 24.37
C ASP A 135 -10.03 32.03 23.17
N VAL A 136 -9.00 31.96 22.31
CA VAL A 136 -8.97 31.16 21.09
C VAL A 136 -7.68 30.32 21.04
N VAL A 137 -7.83 29.01 20.90
CA VAL A 137 -6.72 28.09 20.60
C VAL A 137 -6.89 27.53 19.20
N LEU A 138 -5.82 27.52 18.40
CA LEU A 138 -5.82 26.97 17.05
C LEU A 138 -4.73 25.91 16.90
N GLY A 139 -5.06 24.79 16.26
CA GLY A 139 -4.11 23.78 15.81
C GLY A 139 -3.94 23.88 14.30
N PRO A 140 -2.85 24.48 13.78
CA PRO A 140 -2.67 24.68 12.33
C PRO A 140 -2.54 23.36 11.55
N THR A 141 -3.15 23.29 10.37
CA THR A 141 -2.77 22.29 9.35
C THR A 141 -1.73 22.87 8.39
N GLU A 142 -0.91 22.00 7.81
CA GLU A 142 0.15 22.43 6.86
C GLU A 142 -0.41 23.04 5.56
N ASP A 143 -1.68 22.76 5.22
CA ASP A 143 -2.38 23.29 4.03
C ASP A 143 -2.99 24.70 4.24
N GLY A 144 -2.86 25.26 5.45
CA GLY A 144 -3.34 26.59 5.84
C GLY A 144 -4.74 26.63 6.49
N GLY A 145 -5.34 25.47 6.75
CA GLY A 145 -6.48 25.31 7.65
C GLY A 145 -6.10 25.16 9.12
N TYR A 146 -6.96 24.49 9.88
CA TYR A 146 -6.68 24.06 11.25
C TYR A 146 -7.37 22.72 11.57
N TYR A 147 -6.66 21.83 12.26
CA TYR A 147 -7.17 20.55 12.76
C TYR A 147 -7.95 20.72 14.07
N LEU A 148 -7.81 21.88 14.71
CA LEU A 148 -8.45 22.21 15.99
C LEU A 148 -8.73 23.71 16.08
N ILE A 149 -9.92 24.05 16.57
CA ILE A 149 -10.23 25.37 17.13
C ILE A 149 -10.88 25.20 18.50
N GLY A 150 -10.41 25.94 19.50
CA GLY A 150 -10.95 25.96 20.86
C GLY A 150 -11.38 27.36 21.25
N LEU A 151 -12.56 27.49 21.86
CA LEU A 151 -13.18 28.76 22.24
C LEU A 151 -13.75 28.71 23.66
N ARG A 152 -13.56 29.79 24.42
CA ARG A 152 -14.20 29.99 25.74
C ARG A 152 -15.61 30.60 25.64
N GLN A 153 -15.86 31.36 24.59
CA GLN A 153 -17.14 32.01 24.32
C GLN A 153 -17.52 31.82 22.85
N ALA A 154 -18.82 31.86 22.54
CA ALA A 154 -19.29 31.69 21.18
C ALA A 154 -18.98 32.98 20.39
N HIS A 155 -18.18 32.85 19.33
CA HIS A 155 -17.80 33.94 18.44
C HIS A 155 -18.15 33.57 17.00
N ARG A 156 -19.40 33.81 16.62
CA ARG A 156 -19.93 33.46 15.30
C ARG A 156 -19.16 34.15 14.17
N GLU A 157 -18.69 35.38 14.41
CA GLU A 157 -17.92 36.21 13.50
C GLU A 157 -16.59 35.56 13.04
N LEU A 158 -16.06 34.60 13.81
CA LEU A 158 -14.84 33.86 13.43
C LEU A 158 -15.08 32.88 12.28
N PHE A 159 -16.34 32.51 12.01
CA PHE A 159 -16.70 31.48 11.05
C PHE A 159 -17.41 32.02 9.80
N GLU A 160 -17.88 33.27 9.81
CA GLU A 160 -18.73 33.84 8.74
C GLU A 160 -17.94 34.33 7.52
N GLY A 161 -18.10 33.72 6.35
CA GLY A 161 -17.37 34.16 5.15
C GLY A 161 -15.85 33.94 5.25
N ILE A 162 -15.44 32.90 5.97
CA ILE A 162 -14.10 32.34 5.87
C ILE A 162 -13.96 31.67 4.49
N PRO A 163 -12.85 31.86 3.77
CA PRO A 163 -12.59 31.17 2.50
C PRO A 163 -12.22 29.70 2.76
N TRP A 164 -13.21 28.89 3.15
CA TRP A 164 -13.03 27.48 3.47
C TRP A 164 -12.34 26.72 2.34
N SER A 165 -11.54 25.71 2.70
CA SER A 165 -10.74 24.90 1.76
C SER A 165 -9.68 25.70 0.98
N THR A 166 -9.11 26.74 1.61
CA THR A 166 -7.98 27.52 1.08
C THR A 166 -6.90 27.72 2.15
N ALA A 167 -5.69 28.06 1.73
CA ALA A 167 -4.58 28.35 2.65
C ALA A 167 -4.77 29.63 3.47
N GLU A 168 -5.80 30.44 3.17
CA GLU A 168 -6.11 31.70 3.85
C GLU A 168 -7.01 31.51 5.09
N VAL A 169 -7.50 30.30 5.35
CA VAL A 169 -8.41 30.00 6.47
C VAL A 169 -7.78 30.40 7.81
N LEU A 170 -6.62 29.85 8.15
CA LEU A 170 -5.96 30.12 9.43
C LEU A 170 -5.54 31.60 9.59
N PRO A 171 -4.84 32.23 8.62
CA PRO A 171 -4.50 33.66 8.70
C PRO A 171 -5.73 34.54 8.92
N GLU A 172 -6.82 34.27 8.20
CA GLU A 172 -8.06 35.06 8.30
C GLU A 172 -8.75 34.86 9.65
N THR A 173 -8.83 33.63 10.17
CA THR A 173 -9.37 33.36 11.51
C THR A 173 -8.56 34.07 12.60
N ILE A 174 -7.23 34.04 12.53
CA ILE A 174 -6.35 34.75 13.48
C ILE A 174 -6.57 36.26 13.40
N ARG A 175 -6.64 36.82 12.18
CA ARG A 175 -6.86 38.25 11.94
C ARG A 175 -8.17 38.71 12.59
N ARG A 176 -9.25 37.94 12.42
CA ARG A 176 -10.56 38.24 13.00
C ARG A 176 -10.59 38.13 14.50
N ALA A 177 -10.03 37.06 15.06
CA ALA A 177 -9.96 36.90 16.51
C ALA A 177 -9.22 38.08 17.17
N ARG A 178 -8.08 38.50 16.58
CA ARG A 178 -7.34 39.67 17.06
C ARG A 178 -8.12 40.98 16.88
N ALA A 179 -8.84 41.13 15.77
CA ALA A 179 -9.69 42.31 15.53
C ALA A 179 -10.86 42.40 16.54
N SER A 180 -11.36 41.27 17.02
CA SER A 180 -12.34 41.17 18.12
C SER A 180 -11.71 41.30 19.52
N GLY A 181 -10.41 41.60 19.62
CA GLY A 181 -9.71 41.75 20.90
C GLY A 181 -9.42 40.44 21.65
N LEU A 182 -9.56 39.29 20.99
CA LEU A 182 -9.38 37.97 21.60
C LEU A 182 -7.91 37.58 21.68
N THR A 183 -7.54 36.92 22.78
CA THR A 183 -6.22 36.31 22.93
C THR A 183 -6.15 34.99 22.16
N VAL A 184 -5.17 34.87 21.25
CA VAL A 184 -5.02 33.71 20.37
C VAL A 184 -3.73 32.96 20.68
N ARG A 185 -3.81 31.64 20.80
CA ARG A 185 -2.64 30.75 20.88
C ARG A 185 -2.69 29.72 19.76
N CYS A 186 -1.54 29.47 19.14
CA CYS A 186 -1.39 28.44 18.11
C CYS A 186 -0.53 27.31 18.65
N LEU A 187 -1.01 26.08 18.50
CA LEU A 187 -0.25 24.86 18.73
C LEU A 187 0.70 24.60 17.55
N PRO A 188 1.64 23.63 17.67
CA PRO A 188 2.46 23.23 16.54
C PRO A 188 1.61 22.72 15.35
N PRO A 189 2.05 22.94 14.11
CA PRO A 189 1.34 22.46 12.93
C PRO A 189 1.36 20.93 12.83
N TRP A 190 0.35 20.36 12.16
CA TRP A 190 0.30 18.95 11.78
C TRP A 190 -0.28 18.76 10.37
N PHE A 191 -0.05 17.62 9.75
CA PHE A 191 -0.62 17.30 8.43
C PHE A 191 -1.91 16.48 8.58
N ASP A 192 -2.90 16.81 7.76
CA ASP A 192 -4.11 16.05 7.51
C ASP A 192 -3.93 15.12 6.29
N VAL A 193 -4.85 14.18 6.11
CA VAL A 193 -4.73 13.13 5.09
C VAL A 193 -5.85 13.22 4.07
N ASP A 194 -5.67 14.04 3.05
CA ASP A 194 -6.71 14.36 2.06
C ASP A 194 -6.33 14.01 0.62
N THR A 195 -5.04 13.87 0.31
CA THR A 195 -4.55 13.50 -1.02
C THR A 195 -3.79 12.18 -1.01
N PRO A 196 -3.57 11.55 -2.19
CA PRO A 196 -2.72 10.37 -2.30
C PRO A 196 -1.30 10.58 -1.75
N ALA A 197 -0.74 11.78 -1.90
CA ALA A 197 0.58 12.10 -1.35
C ALA A 197 0.58 12.10 0.18
N ASP A 198 -0.49 12.59 0.81
CA ASP A 198 -0.63 12.55 2.28
C ASP A 198 -0.82 11.12 2.78
N LEU A 199 -1.52 10.28 2.00
CA LEU A 199 -1.67 8.86 2.30
C LEU A 199 -0.33 8.13 2.26
N GLU A 200 0.50 8.39 1.25
CA GLU A 200 1.86 7.84 1.17
C GLU A 200 2.73 8.32 2.34
N ARG A 201 2.67 9.61 2.69
CA ARG A 201 3.35 10.18 3.87
C ARG A 201 2.90 9.49 5.15
N LEU A 202 1.59 9.29 5.33
CA LEU A 202 1.02 8.58 6.49
C LEU A 202 1.57 7.15 6.55
N GLN A 203 1.52 6.40 5.46
CA GLN A 203 2.04 5.03 5.38
C GLN A 203 3.52 4.96 5.77
N GLY A 204 4.36 5.85 5.23
CA GLY A 204 5.77 5.94 5.57
C GLY A 204 5.99 6.21 7.06
N SER A 205 5.24 7.14 7.65
CA SER A 205 5.33 7.47 9.08
C SER A 205 4.93 6.31 10.00
N LEU A 206 3.90 5.55 9.62
CA LEU A 206 3.42 4.42 10.41
C LEU A 206 4.34 3.20 10.29
N ALA A 207 4.99 2.99 9.14
CA ALA A 207 5.92 1.89 8.93
C ALA A 207 7.26 2.07 9.67
N ALA A 208 7.64 3.30 10.03
CA ALA A 208 8.93 3.61 10.63
C ALA A 208 9.08 3.23 12.11
N ALA A 209 8.00 2.86 12.79
CA ALA A 209 8.01 2.47 14.21
C ALA A 209 7.13 1.25 14.43
N ASP A 210 7.53 0.30 15.27
CA ASP A 210 6.75 -0.92 15.55
C ASP A 210 5.46 -0.63 16.35
N GLU A 211 5.52 0.38 17.22
CA GLU A 211 4.39 0.91 18.00
C GLU A 211 4.22 2.41 17.73
N GLY A 212 3.00 2.93 17.86
CA GLY A 212 2.76 4.35 17.63
C GLY A 212 1.27 4.74 17.64
N PRO A 213 0.96 6.01 17.33
CA PRO A 213 -0.40 6.49 17.28
C PRO A 213 -1.22 5.77 16.19
N ALA A 214 -2.54 5.90 16.27
CA ALA A 214 -3.49 5.39 15.28
C ALA A 214 -3.44 3.87 15.03
N PRO A 215 -3.68 3.02 16.05
CA PRO A 215 -3.52 1.57 15.93
C PRO A 215 -4.45 0.93 14.88
N ARG A 216 -5.69 1.41 14.72
CA ARG A 216 -6.62 0.87 13.72
C ARG A 216 -6.25 1.32 12.32
N THR A 217 -5.87 2.58 12.17
CA THR A 217 -5.34 3.15 10.93
C THR A 217 -4.09 2.42 10.46
N ARG A 218 -3.15 2.19 11.38
CA ARG A 218 -1.95 1.39 11.17
C ARG A 218 -2.30 -0.03 10.74
N ARG A 219 -3.21 -0.71 11.44
CA ARG A 219 -3.66 -2.05 11.06
C ARG A 219 -4.27 -2.07 9.66
N PHE A 220 -5.09 -1.08 9.33
CA PHE A 220 -5.70 -0.97 8.01
C PHE A 220 -4.65 -0.75 6.92
N LEU A 221 -3.71 0.17 7.10
CA LEU A 221 -2.73 0.55 6.07
C LEU A 221 -1.55 -0.43 5.95
N LEU A 222 -1.06 -0.96 7.07
CA LEU A 222 0.10 -1.87 7.09
C LEU A 222 -0.32 -3.35 7.04
N GLY A 223 -1.49 -3.69 7.57
CA GLY A 223 -2.11 -5.01 7.40
C GLY A 223 -2.58 -5.29 5.97
N ARG A 224 -2.47 -4.30 5.07
CA ARG A 224 -2.75 -4.41 3.63
C ARG A 224 -1.64 -5.07 2.81
N ARG A 225 -0.59 -5.62 3.43
CA ARG A 225 0.10 -6.75 2.79
C ARG A 225 -0.86 -7.95 2.85
N THR A 226 -1.59 -8.12 1.75
CA THR A 226 -2.47 -9.23 1.36
C THR A 226 -3.72 -9.47 2.22
N THR A 227 -4.84 -8.84 1.87
CA THR A 227 -6.18 -9.42 2.11
C THR A 227 -7.15 -9.03 0.98
N GLU A 228 -7.05 -9.67 -0.18
CA GLU A 228 -8.30 -10.22 -0.72
C GLU A 228 -8.84 -11.15 0.38
N PRO A 229 -10.16 -11.18 0.69
CA PRO A 229 -10.68 -12.31 1.45
C PRO A 229 -10.20 -13.55 0.71
N ALA A 230 -9.46 -14.44 1.38
CA ALA A 230 -8.96 -15.65 0.75
C ALA A 230 -10.18 -16.33 0.13
N ALA A 231 -10.35 -16.19 -1.18
CA ALA A 231 -11.39 -16.89 -1.90
C ALA A 231 -11.18 -18.35 -1.52
N LYS A 232 -12.24 -19.03 -1.06
CA LYS A 232 -12.15 -20.45 -0.70
C LYS A 232 -11.35 -21.13 -1.82
N PRO A 233 -10.18 -21.72 -1.55
CA PRO A 233 -9.32 -22.19 -2.60
C PRO A 233 -10.06 -23.25 -3.41
N TRP A 234 -9.73 -23.33 -4.70
CA TRP A 234 -10.27 -24.39 -5.54
C TRP A 234 -9.88 -25.72 -4.91
N THR A 235 -10.83 -26.64 -4.82
CA THR A 235 -10.59 -27.94 -4.19
C THR A 235 -10.60 -29.03 -5.25
N THR A 236 -9.51 -29.77 -5.39
CA THR A 236 -9.44 -30.93 -6.28
C THR A 236 -10.27 -32.07 -5.69
N LEU A 237 -11.32 -32.48 -6.40
CA LEU A 237 -12.22 -33.57 -6.03
C LEU A 237 -11.72 -34.92 -6.57
N SER A 238 -11.18 -34.94 -7.79
CA SER A 238 -10.56 -36.13 -8.38
C SER A 238 -9.55 -35.74 -9.46
N THR A 239 -8.64 -36.67 -9.77
CA THR A 239 -7.60 -36.51 -10.79
C THR A 239 -7.60 -37.71 -11.72
N THR A 240 -7.64 -37.46 -13.03
CA THR A 240 -7.59 -38.48 -14.09
C THR A 240 -6.36 -38.28 -14.96
N PRO A 241 -5.41 -39.24 -15.02
CA PRO A 241 -4.30 -39.19 -15.97
C PRO A 241 -4.82 -39.38 -17.41
N VAL A 242 -4.46 -38.47 -18.32
CA VAL A 242 -4.91 -38.49 -19.72
C VAL A 242 -3.77 -38.90 -20.66
N TYR A 243 -2.55 -38.44 -20.40
CA TYR A 243 -1.40 -38.70 -21.27
C TYR A 243 -0.08 -38.70 -20.49
N ARG A 244 0.90 -39.46 -20.96
CA ARG A 244 2.28 -39.43 -20.44
C ARG A 244 3.27 -39.84 -21.53
N ASN A 245 4.37 -39.09 -21.63
CA ASN A 245 5.56 -39.50 -22.35
C ASN A 245 6.81 -39.21 -21.50
N LYS A 246 8.01 -39.24 -22.10
CA LYS A 246 9.27 -39.03 -21.37
C LYS A 246 9.49 -37.59 -20.87
N TRP A 247 8.78 -36.60 -21.40
CA TRP A 247 8.98 -35.18 -21.09
C TRP A 247 7.83 -34.58 -20.28
N ILE A 248 6.59 -35.00 -20.56
CA ILE A 248 5.39 -34.43 -19.96
C ILE A 248 4.41 -35.52 -19.52
N SER A 249 3.56 -35.16 -18.57
CA SER A 249 2.30 -35.85 -18.31
C SER A 249 1.14 -34.87 -18.31
N VAL A 250 -0.05 -35.32 -18.67
CA VAL A 250 -1.27 -34.51 -18.69
C VAL A 250 -2.31 -35.20 -17.83
N ARG A 251 -2.95 -34.43 -16.95
CA ARG A 251 -4.07 -34.87 -16.12
C ARG A 251 -5.24 -33.91 -16.22
N GLU A 252 -6.44 -34.43 -15.96
CA GLU A 252 -7.66 -33.66 -15.74
C GLU A 252 -8.02 -33.73 -14.26
N ASP A 253 -8.10 -32.56 -13.62
CA ASP A 253 -8.54 -32.42 -12.24
C ASP A 253 -10.02 -31.96 -12.26
N LEU A 254 -10.91 -32.72 -11.65
CA LEU A 254 -12.25 -32.24 -11.32
C LEU A 254 -12.11 -31.32 -10.11
N VAL A 255 -12.42 -30.04 -10.28
CA VAL A 255 -12.21 -29.02 -9.25
C VAL A 255 -13.53 -28.38 -8.84
N GLU A 256 -13.71 -28.17 -7.53
CA GLU A 256 -14.78 -27.35 -6.96
C GLU A 256 -14.31 -25.90 -6.84
N LEU A 257 -15.10 -24.98 -7.41
CA LEU A 257 -14.91 -23.54 -7.37
C LEU A 257 -15.36 -22.96 -6.01
N PRO A 258 -14.93 -21.72 -5.66
CA PRO A 258 -15.31 -21.09 -4.39
C PRO A 258 -16.83 -20.96 -4.19
N ASP A 259 -17.61 -20.92 -5.28
CA ASP A 259 -19.07 -20.82 -5.28
C ASP A 259 -19.81 -22.18 -5.29
N GLY A 260 -19.06 -23.29 -5.16
CA GLY A 260 -19.59 -24.65 -5.12
C GLY A 260 -19.87 -25.29 -6.49
N ARG A 261 -19.69 -24.57 -7.59
CA ARG A 261 -19.75 -25.19 -8.94
C ARG A 261 -18.52 -26.06 -9.17
N THR A 262 -18.64 -27.06 -10.04
CA THR A 262 -17.51 -27.90 -10.46
C THR A 262 -17.11 -27.63 -11.90
N THR A 263 -15.82 -27.82 -12.21
CA THR A 263 -15.30 -27.76 -13.58
C THR A 263 -14.13 -28.73 -13.74
N ILE A 264 -13.71 -28.97 -15.00
CA ILE A 264 -12.54 -29.77 -15.33
C ILE A 264 -11.37 -28.82 -15.59
N TYR A 265 -10.23 -29.09 -14.97
CA TYR A 265 -9.00 -28.33 -15.14
C TYR A 265 -7.90 -29.22 -15.71
N GLY A 266 -7.37 -28.86 -16.89
CA GLY A 266 -6.27 -29.58 -17.51
C GLY A 266 -4.92 -29.11 -16.96
N VAL A 267 -4.08 -30.05 -16.50
CA VAL A 267 -2.74 -29.76 -15.99
C VAL A 267 -1.70 -30.57 -16.76
N VAL A 268 -0.71 -29.86 -17.30
CA VAL A 268 0.51 -30.40 -17.90
C VAL A 268 1.61 -30.37 -16.84
N THR A 269 2.16 -31.53 -16.52
CA THR A 269 3.30 -31.65 -15.60
C THR A 269 4.58 -31.92 -16.35
N CYS A 270 5.61 -31.12 -16.04
CA CYS A 270 6.98 -31.28 -16.53
C CYS A 270 7.97 -30.98 -15.40
N PRO A 271 9.21 -31.52 -15.48
CA PRO A 271 10.26 -31.20 -14.52
C PRO A 271 10.54 -29.69 -14.47
N ALA A 272 11.03 -29.21 -13.33
CA ALA A 272 11.60 -27.88 -13.25
C ALA A 272 12.77 -27.74 -14.23
N CYS A 273 13.07 -26.51 -14.64
CA CYS A 273 14.14 -26.21 -15.56
C CYS A 273 15.04 -25.11 -15.01
N VAL A 274 16.25 -25.08 -15.52
CA VAL A 274 17.29 -24.11 -15.18
C VAL A 274 17.80 -23.45 -16.44
N GLY A 275 18.22 -22.19 -16.31
CA GLY A 275 18.93 -21.51 -17.38
C GLY A 275 19.99 -20.57 -16.83
N VAL A 276 21.08 -20.44 -17.57
CA VAL A 276 22.20 -19.58 -17.18
C VAL A 276 22.49 -18.62 -18.32
N LEU A 277 22.54 -17.32 -18.04
CA LEU A 277 23.08 -16.32 -18.96
C LEU A 277 24.58 -16.15 -18.65
N PRO A 278 25.49 -16.76 -19.43
CA PRO A 278 26.93 -16.73 -19.15
C PRO A 278 27.58 -15.43 -19.62
N PHE A 279 28.30 -14.76 -18.73
CA PHE A 279 29.12 -13.59 -19.02
C PHE A 279 30.60 -14.00 -19.12
N LEU A 280 31.17 -13.93 -20.33
CA LEU A 280 32.61 -14.15 -20.54
C LEU A 280 33.45 -13.04 -19.88
N ASP A 281 32.93 -11.82 -19.97
CA ASP A 281 33.47 -10.62 -19.34
C ASP A 281 32.31 -9.67 -19.00
N ARG A 282 32.60 -8.40 -18.68
CA ARG A 282 31.57 -7.43 -18.34
C ARG A 282 30.56 -7.22 -19.48
N ASP A 283 30.97 -7.25 -20.73
CA ASP A 283 30.18 -6.74 -21.85
C ASP A 283 29.83 -7.81 -22.89
N THR A 284 30.23 -9.07 -22.66
CA THR A 284 30.06 -10.18 -23.60
C THR A 284 29.32 -11.35 -22.94
N VAL A 285 28.24 -11.80 -23.58
CA VAL A 285 27.49 -13.01 -23.19
C VAL A 285 27.63 -14.12 -24.24
N LEU A 286 27.53 -15.39 -23.83
CA LEU A 286 27.36 -16.50 -24.77
C LEU A 286 25.88 -16.84 -24.93
N LEU A 287 25.46 -17.01 -26.18
CA LEU A 287 24.16 -17.56 -26.54
C LEU A 287 24.35 -18.84 -27.35
N VAL A 288 23.33 -19.69 -27.28
CA VAL A 288 23.21 -20.91 -28.05
C VAL A 288 22.16 -20.74 -29.14
N ARG A 289 22.34 -21.41 -30.26
CA ARG A 289 21.37 -21.49 -31.34
C ARG A 289 21.05 -22.92 -31.66
N GLN A 290 19.79 -23.28 -31.44
CA GLN A 290 19.26 -24.61 -31.66
C GLN A 290 17.91 -24.56 -32.39
N TYR A 291 17.52 -25.68 -33.01
CA TYR A 291 16.23 -25.79 -33.68
C TYR A 291 15.14 -26.14 -32.68
N ARG A 292 14.18 -25.25 -32.47
CA ARG A 292 13.04 -25.51 -31.59
C ARG A 292 11.88 -26.06 -32.42
N TYR A 293 11.59 -27.35 -32.26
CA TYR A 293 10.60 -28.09 -33.06
C TYR A 293 9.23 -27.39 -33.13
N VAL A 294 8.70 -26.94 -31.99
CA VAL A 294 7.40 -26.26 -31.91
C VAL A 294 7.42 -24.89 -32.61
N ALA A 295 8.53 -24.16 -32.54
CA ALA A 295 8.68 -22.86 -33.20
C ALA A 295 9.01 -22.98 -34.70
N GLY A 296 9.38 -24.19 -35.17
CA GLY A 296 9.72 -24.46 -36.57
C GLY A 296 10.95 -23.70 -37.08
N ARG A 297 11.80 -23.18 -36.18
CA ARG A 297 12.93 -22.31 -36.54
C ARG A 297 14.11 -22.48 -35.57
N ARG A 298 15.28 -22.00 -36.02
CA ARG A 298 16.45 -21.85 -35.14
C ARG A 298 16.41 -20.52 -34.40
N THR A 299 16.48 -20.55 -33.07
CA THR A 299 16.42 -19.37 -32.20
C THR A 299 17.73 -19.19 -31.46
N TRP A 300 18.14 -17.94 -31.24
CA TRP A 300 19.17 -17.61 -30.26
C TRP A 300 18.53 -17.52 -28.88
N GLU A 301 19.17 -18.14 -27.90
CA GLU A 301 18.70 -18.22 -26.52
C GLU A 301 19.89 -18.49 -25.59
N MET A 302 19.68 -18.36 -24.28
CA MET A 302 20.68 -18.78 -23.31
C MET A 302 20.65 -20.30 -23.11
N PRO A 303 21.73 -20.91 -22.58
CA PRO A 303 21.72 -22.32 -22.21
C PRO A 303 20.63 -22.67 -21.19
N THR A 304 19.93 -23.78 -21.42
CA THR A 304 18.79 -24.22 -20.57
C THR A 304 18.65 -25.72 -20.55
N GLY A 305 18.22 -26.27 -19.42
CA GLY A 305 17.78 -27.67 -19.40
C GLY A 305 17.03 -28.08 -18.15
N GLY A 306 16.74 -29.38 -18.06
CA GLY A 306 15.86 -29.95 -17.05
C GLY A 306 16.58 -30.25 -15.75
N VAL A 307 15.89 -30.10 -14.62
CA VAL A 307 16.39 -30.51 -13.31
C VAL A 307 16.09 -31.99 -13.10
N HIS A 308 17.14 -32.78 -12.80
CA HIS A 308 16.97 -34.20 -12.51
C HIS A 308 16.47 -34.44 -11.08
N ALA A 309 15.81 -35.57 -10.86
CA ALA A 309 15.30 -35.94 -9.54
C ALA A 309 16.44 -36.04 -8.51
N GLY A 310 16.36 -35.24 -7.43
CA GLY A 310 17.37 -35.19 -6.37
C GLY A 310 18.60 -34.31 -6.69
N GLU A 311 18.65 -33.70 -7.87
CA GLU A 311 19.67 -32.72 -8.25
C GLU A 311 19.37 -31.35 -7.64
N SER A 312 20.38 -30.63 -7.14
CA SER A 312 20.18 -29.24 -6.72
C SER A 312 20.09 -28.32 -7.93
N ILE A 313 19.37 -27.20 -7.78
CA ILE A 313 19.18 -26.24 -8.87
C ILE A 313 20.52 -25.72 -9.41
N GLU A 314 21.47 -25.42 -8.54
CA GLU A 314 22.81 -24.97 -8.93
C GLU A 314 23.62 -26.09 -9.61
N ALA A 315 23.45 -27.34 -9.19
CA ALA A 315 24.12 -28.47 -9.83
C ALA A 315 23.59 -28.70 -11.25
N ALA A 316 22.26 -28.65 -11.43
CA ALA A 316 21.62 -28.70 -12.74
C ALA A 316 22.12 -27.55 -13.63
N ALA A 317 22.15 -26.32 -13.11
CA ALA A 317 22.61 -25.15 -13.86
C ALA A 317 24.07 -25.28 -14.32
N GLN A 318 24.96 -25.84 -13.50
CA GLN A 318 26.35 -26.09 -13.89
C GLN A 318 26.47 -27.23 -14.90
N ARG A 319 25.66 -28.28 -14.76
CA ARG A 319 25.65 -29.44 -15.68
C ARG A 319 25.22 -28.99 -17.08
N GLU A 320 24.06 -28.35 -17.20
CA GLU A 320 23.53 -27.88 -18.48
C GLU A 320 24.49 -26.89 -19.17
N LEU A 321 25.07 -25.97 -18.40
CA LEU A 321 26.09 -25.06 -18.90
C LEU A 321 27.34 -25.78 -19.43
N SER A 322 27.72 -26.89 -18.80
CA SER A 322 28.86 -27.70 -19.24
C SER A 322 28.53 -28.56 -20.45
N GLU A 323 27.32 -29.13 -20.52
CA GLU A 323 26.87 -30.02 -21.59
C GLU A 323 26.59 -29.23 -22.88
N GLU A 324 25.85 -28.12 -22.82
CA GLU A 324 25.43 -27.37 -24.01
C GLU A 324 26.54 -26.47 -24.59
N ILE A 325 27.41 -25.89 -23.74
CA ILE A 325 28.41 -24.92 -24.21
C ILE A 325 29.85 -25.21 -23.79
N GLY A 326 30.11 -26.24 -22.97
CA GLY A 326 31.47 -26.59 -22.55
C GLY A 326 32.09 -25.59 -21.58
N TYR A 327 31.29 -24.93 -20.73
CA TYR A 327 31.80 -24.00 -19.71
C TYR A 327 31.35 -24.37 -18.29
N ARG A 328 32.12 -23.88 -17.31
CA ARG A 328 31.75 -23.85 -15.90
C ARG A 328 31.76 -22.41 -15.41
N ALA A 329 30.74 -22.01 -14.65
CA ALA A 329 30.71 -20.70 -14.01
C ALA A 329 31.39 -20.78 -12.63
N GLY A 330 32.38 -19.92 -12.38
CA GLY A 330 32.97 -19.77 -11.04
C GLY A 330 32.01 -19.13 -10.02
N ARG A 331 31.01 -18.37 -10.51
CA ARG A 331 29.94 -17.81 -9.70
C ARG A 331 28.62 -17.83 -10.46
N LEU A 332 27.58 -18.37 -9.83
CA LEU A 332 26.19 -18.25 -10.27
C LEU A 332 25.48 -17.23 -9.38
N VAL A 333 24.92 -16.20 -9.99
CA VAL A 333 24.07 -15.21 -9.31
C VAL A 333 22.63 -15.51 -9.68
N HIS A 334 21.79 -15.84 -8.69
CA HIS A 334 20.36 -16.06 -8.95
C HIS A 334 19.72 -14.78 -9.52
N ALA A 335 19.06 -14.92 -10.67
CA ALA A 335 18.40 -13.83 -11.36
C ALA A 335 16.89 -13.82 -11.08
N SER A 336 16.24 -14.97 -11.24
CA SER A 336 14.79 -15.10 -11.05
C SER A 336 14.36 -16.56 -10.88
N THR A 337 13.25 -16.78 -10.19
CA THR A 337 12.50 -18.04 -10.21
C THR A 337 11.08 -17.70 -10.63
N TYR A 338 10.57 -18.32 -11.70
CA TYR A 338 9.23 -18.01 -12.21
C TYR A 338 8.54 -19.24 -12.80
N HIS A 339 7.21 -19.19 -12.90
CA HIS A 339 6.41 -20.22 -13.55
C HIS A 339 6.31 -19.93 -15.04
N THR A 340 6.67 -20.88 -15.89
CA THR A 340 6.66 -20.69 -17.35
C THR A 340 5.24 -20.65 -17.92
N SER A 341 4.25 -21.13 -17.16
CA SER A 341 2.83 -20.92 -17.38
C SER A 341 2.14 -20.60 -16.07
N LYS A 342 1.21 -19.64 -16.09
CA LYS A 342 0.37 -19.32 -14.92
C LYS A 342 -0.90 -20.16 -14.82
N SER A 343 -1.24 -20.90 -15.88
CA SER A 343 -2.57 -21.51 -16.03
C SER A 343 -2.52 -23.02 -16.09
N VAL A 344 -1.77 -23.61 -17.02
CA VAL A 344 -1.95 -25.03 -17.40
C VAL A 344 -0.72 -25.89 -17.19
N MET A 345 0.43 -25.33 -16.82
CA MET A 345 1.68 -26.06 -16.69
C MET A 345 2.35 -25.75 -15.35
N ASP A 346 2.93 -26.77 -14.71
CA ASP A 346 3.56 -26.64 -13.38
C ASP A 346 5.09 -26.49 -13.41
N GLU A 347 5.68 -26.29 -14.60
CA GLU A 347 7.11 -26.04 -14.74
C GLU A 347 7.52 -24.74 -14.05
N THR A 348 8.53 -24.86 -13.20
CA THR A 348 9.21 -23.74 -12.57
C THR A 348 10.61 -23.60 -13.17
N ALA A 349 10.92 -22.40 -13.65
CA ALA A 349 12.21 -22.05 -14.23
C ALA A 349 13.06 -21.26 -13.23
N HIS A 350 14.31 -21.68 -13.05
CA HIS A 350 15.30 -21.02 -12.20
C HIS A 350 16.44 -20.45 -13.04
N LEU A 351 16.60 -19.13 -13.02
CA LEU A 351 17.51 -18.41 -13.89
C LEU A 351 18.71 -17.88 -13.12
N PHE A 352 19.90 -17.97 -13.71
CA PHE A 352 21.14 -17.47 -13.14
C PHE A 352 21.90 -16.59 -14.13
N LEU A 353 22.68 -15.65 -13.60
CA LEU A 353 23.76 -14.99 -14.34
C LEU A 353 25.07 -15.69 -13.98
N GLY A 354 25.73 -16.27 -14.98
CA GLY A 354 27.01 -16.95 -14.82
C GLY A 354 28.17 -15.97 -14.97
N ALA A 355 29.12 -15.98 -14.04
CA ALA A 355 30.33 -15.17 -14.08
C ALA A 355 31.57 -16.00 -13.76
N ALA A 356 32.76 -15.44 -14.08
CA ALA A 356 34.04 -16.13 -13.96
C ALA A 356 34.04 -17.46 -14.73
N MET A 357 33.72 -17.36 -16.03
CA MET A 357 33.52 -18.51 -16.90
C MET A 357 34.87 -19.18 -17.23
N THR A 358 34.93 -20.49 -17.04
CA THR A 358 36.09 -21.32 -17.40
C THR A 358 35.66 -22.32 -18.47
N ARG A 359 36.37 -22.35 -19.59
CA ARG A 359 36.13 -23.33 -20.66
C ARG A 359 36.65 -24.70 -20.22
N LEU A 360 35.85 -25.74 -20.40
CA LEU A 360 36.21 -27.12 -20.13
C LEU A 360 36.83 -27.76 -21.39
N GLU A 361 37.74 -28.71 -21.20
CA GLU A 361 38.43 -29.40 -22.31
C GLU A 361 37.57 -30.52 -22.94
N ALA A 362 36.48 -30.92 -22.28
CA ALA A 362 35.60 -31.96 -22.79
C ALA A 362 34.80 -31.47 -24.00
N PRO A 363 34.67 -32.29 -25.06
CA PRO A 363 33.78 -31.97 -26.18
C PRO A 363 32.31 -31.93 -25.70
N PRO A 364 31.47 -31.06 -26.29
CA PRO A 364 30.01 -31.12 -26.09
C PRO A 364 29.49 -32.52 -26.45
N ASP A 365 28.40 -32.96 -25.83
CA ASP A 365 27.81 -34.27 -26.15
C ASP A 365 27.41 -34.34 -27.64
N ASP A 366 27.71 -35.47 -28.29
CA ASP A 366 27.55 -35.67 -29.75
C ASP A 366 26.06 -35.66 -30.20
N THR A 367 25.13 -35.51 -29.27
CA THR A 367 23.69 -35.60 -29.50
C THR A 367 23.01 -34.24 -29.74
N GLU A 368 23.67 -33.12 -29.42
CA GLU A 368 23.07 -31.79 -29.47
C GLU A 368 23.68 -30.91 -30.57
N PHE A 369 22.90 -30.65 -31.62
CA PHE A 369 23.28 -29.76 -32.73
C PHE A 369 23.14 -28.28 -32.34
N ILE A 370 24.01 -27.82 -31.46
CA ILE A 370 23.98 -26.46 -30.89
C ILE A 370 25.13 -25.62 -31.47
N GLU A 371 24.79 -24.44 -32.01
CA GLU A 371 25.76 -23.42 -32.40
C GLU A 371 25.96 -22.46 -31.20
N VAL A 372 27.20 -22.30 -30.73
CA VAL A 372 27.52 -21.40 -29.59
C VAL A 372 28.27 -20.18 -30.11
N ARG A 373 27.83 -18.98 -29.72
CA ARG A 373 28.47 -17.73 -30.17
C ARG A 373 28.46 -16.64 -29.08
N PRO A 374 29.56 -15.85 -28.96
CA PRO A 374 29.57 -14.65 -28.13
C PRO A 374 28.85 -13.48 -28.80
N PHE A 375 28.13 -12.70 -27.98
CA PHE A 375 27.44 -11.47 -28.36
C PHE A 375 27.79 -10.35 -27.39
N PRO A 376 27.99 -9.11 -27.88
CA PRO A 376 27.91 -7.93 -27.02
C PRO A 376 26.58 -7.94 -26.25
N PHE A 377 26.62 -7.64 -24.95
CA PHE A 377 25.42 -7.63 -24.10
C PHE A 377 24.35 -6.68 -24.64
N GLU A 378 24.76 -5.50 -25.13
CA GLU A 378 23.85 -4.53 -25.74
C GLU A 378 23.17 -5.06 -27.01
N GLU A 379 23.83 -5.94 -27.76
CA GLU A 379 23.22 -6.60 -28.92
C GLU A 379 22.18 -7.62 -28.47
N ALA A 380 22.47 -8.44 -27.46
CA ALA A 380 21.51 -9.38 -26.88
C ALA A 380 20.29 -8.65 -26.29
N LEU A 381 20.50 -7.54 -25.60
CA LEU A 381 19.43 -6.67 -25.08
C LEU A 381 18.58 -6.10 -26.22
N ARG A 382 19.23 -5.60 -27.29
CA ARG A 382 18.52 -5.13 -28.48
C ARG A 382 17.66 -6.26 -29.09
N MET A 383 18.22 -7.46 -29.25
CA MET A 383 17.49 -8.63 -29.79
C MET A 383 16.28 -9.02 -28.94
N VAL A 384 16.37 -8.88 -27.61
CA VAL A 384 15.23 -9.07 -26.69
C VAL A 384 14.17 -7.98 -26.92
N VAL A 385 14.58 -6.71 -26.98
CA VAL A 385 13.65 -5.58 -27.14
C VAL A 385 12.97 -5.58 -28.51
N THR A 386 13.66 -6.01 -29.57
CA THR A 386 13.10 -6.10 -30.93
C THR A 386 12.29 -7.37 -31.19
N GLY A 387 12.28 -8.33 -30.25
CA GLY A 387 11.58 -9.60 -30.40
C GLY A 387 12.28 -10.61 -31.32
N GLU A 388 13.57 -10.41 -31.62
CA GLU A 388 14.39 -11.42 -32.30
C GLU A 388 14.64 -12.63 -31.40
N ILE A 389 14.85 -12.38 -30.10
CA ILE A 389 14.82 -13.41 -29.05
C ILE A 389 13.40 -13.44 -28.48
N THR A 390 12.73 -14.58 -28.61
CA THR A 390 11.37 -14.81 -28.11
C THR A 390 11.30 -15.81 -26.95
N ASP A 391 12.44 -16.41 -26.58
CA ASP A 391 12.50 -17.32 -25.44
C ASP A 391 12.35 -16.55 -24.12
N SER A 392 11.38 -16.97 -23.31
CA SER A 392 11.02 -16.26 -22.08
C SER A 392 12.14 -16.25 -21.04
N MET A 393 12.90 -17.34 -20.91
CA MET A 393 13.98 -17.44 -19.93
C MET A 393 15.11 -16.46 -20.28
N THR A 394 15.51 -16.45 -21.55
CA THR A 394 16.53 -15.53 -22.07
C THR A 394 16.09 -14.07 -21.93
N ILE A 395 14.84 -13.74 -22.28
CA ILE A 395 14.28 -12.39 -22.12
C ILE A 395 14.38 -11.93 -20.67
N ILE A 396 13.91 -12.76 -19.72
CA ILE A 396 13.92 -12.40 -18.30
C ILE A 396 15.35 -12.23 -17.78
N ALA A 397 16.26 -13.15 -18.10
CA ALA A 397 17.65 -13.07 -17.64
C ALA A 397 18.37 -11.83 -18.17
N VAL A 398 18.20 -11.50 -19.46
CA VAL A 398 18.81 -10.31 -20.08
C VAL A 398 18.26 -9.01 -19.48
N LEU A 399 16.94 -8.92 -19.27
CA LEU A 399 16.33 -7.74 -18.66
C LEU A 399 16.73 -7.57 -17.18
N HIS A 400 16.85 -8.68 -16.43
CA HIS A 400 17.40 -8.65 -15.07
C HIS A 400 18.85 -8.15 -15.07
N ALA A 401 19.70 -8.67 -15.96
CA ALA A 401 21.07 -8.21 -16.09
C ALA A 401 21.15 -6.72 -16.46
N ALA A 402 20.31 -6.24 -17.38
CA ALA A 402 20.25 -4.83 -17.76
C ALA A 402 19.87 -3.94 -16.56
N ARG A 403 18.88 -4.35 -15.77
CA ARG A 403 18.45 -3.61 -14.57
C ARG A 403 19.56 -3.50 -13.52
N LEU A 404 20.31 -4.57 -13.30
CA LEU A 404 21.43 -4.60 -12.35
C LEU A 404 22.58 -3.68 -12.80
N ARG A 405 22.79 -3.53 -14.11
CA ARG A 405 23.83 -2.65 -14.68
C ARG A 405 23.46 -1.17 -14.61
N SER A 406 22.18 -0.82 -14.75
CA SER A 406 21.70 0.57 -14.66
C SER A 406 21.55 1.10 -13.23
N GLY A 407 21.72 0.23 -12.22
CA GLY A 407 21.63 0.60 -10.79
C GLY A 407 22.98 0.66 -10.06
N ALA A 408 24.09 0.58 -10.79
CA ALA A 408 25.46 0.55 -10.26
C ALA A 408 26.24 1.83 -10.57
#